data_AF-A0A7C3H4L9-F1
#
_entry.id   AF-A0A7C3H4L9-F1
#
_cell.length_a   1.000
_cell.length_b   1.000
_cell.length_c   1.000
_cell.angle_alpha   90.00
_cell.angle_beta   90.00
_cell.angle_gamma   90.00
#
_symmetry.space_group_name_H-M   'P 1'
#
loop_
_entity.id
_entity.type
_entity.pdbx_description
1 polymer ?
#
loop_
_entity_poly.entity_id
_entity_poly.type
_entity_poly.pdbx_seq_one_letter_code
_entity_poly.pdbx_strand_id
1 'polypeptide(L)'
;MSPYHNLIIGSVLLLTGVVGLMTTSGSCSSMGNMMGAQLPPGIESNKLPDPQSSGAKLLAQYCTQCHDLPSPGMHSAQAWPSVVERMNQRMQMMSGRNMMGMMHAIDAPTERELETVMAYLQKQAQKPIDRSQYEDLNSMAGQSFDKTCSQCHALPDPKQHTIEEWSAVVQRMKQNMRLMGKSVPDEETIESILEYLQKHAR
;
A
#
# COMPACT_ATOMS: atom_id res chain seq x y z
N MET A 1 -68.38 41.36 -23.97
CA MET A 1 -68.42 39.89 -23.90
C MET A 1 -67.52 39.33 -24.99
N SER A 2 -66.30 38.93 -24.63
CA SER A 2 -65.39 38.13 -25.45
C SER A 2 -64.40 37.46 -24.49
N PRO A 3 -64.25 36.12 -24.49
CA PRO A 3 -63.30 35.43 -23.63
C PRO A 3 -62.02 35.07 -24.39
N TYR A 4 -60.86 35.46 -23.86
CA TYR A 4 -59.57 34.87 -24.22
C TYR A 4 -59.10 33.97 -23.07
N HIS A 5 -58.90 32.69 -23.37
CA HIS A 5 -58.38 31.69 -22.45
C HIS A 5 -56.85 31.81 -22.32
N ASN A 6 -56.39 31.85 -21.08
CA ASN A 6 -55.02 31.65 -20.64
C ASN A 6 -54.64 30.16 -20.70
N LEU A 7 -53.40 29.83 -21.10
CA LEU A 7 -52.58 28.84 -20.38
C LEU A 7 -51.09 28.96 -20.77
N ILE A 8 -50.29 29.53 -19.87
CA ILE A 8 -48.82 29.38 -19.80
C ILE A 8 -48.52 28.86 -18.40
N ILE A 9 -48.17 27.57 -18.26
CA ILE A 9 -47.47 26.97 -17.11
C ILE A 9 -46.84 25.69 -17.68
N GLY A 10 -45.57 25.33 -17.55
CA GLY A 10 -44.48 25.74 -16.67
C GLY A 10 -43.60 24.50 -16.50
N SER A 11 -42.36 24.56 -16.98
CA SER A 11 -41.38 23.47 -16.98
C SER A 11 -41.05 22.97 -15.57
N VAL A 12 -41.00 21.64 -15.38
CA VAL A 12 -40.38 21.01 -14.20
C VAL A 12 -39.29 20.06 -14.69
N LEU A 13 -38.05 20.54 -14.64
CA LEU A 13 -36.84 19.73 -14.80
C LEU A 13 -36.47 19.17 -13.43
N LEU A 14 -36.65 17.86 -13.23
CA LEU A 14 -36.20 17.15 -12.04
C LEU A 14 -34.68 16.91 -12.12
N LEU A 15 -33.91 17.78 -11.47
CA LEU A 15 -32.48 17.55 -11.19
C LEU A 15 -32.37 16.57 -10.01
N THR A 16 -32.10 15.31 -10.33
CA THR A 16 -31.63 14.32 -9.36
C THR A 16 -30.19 14.64 -8.96
N GLY A 17 -30.03 15.23 -7.77
CA GLY A 17 -28.72 15.50 -7.18
C GLY A 17 -28.06 14.19 -6.74
N VAL A 18 -27.12 13.69 -7.53
CA VAL A 18 -26.14 12.69 -7.08
C VAL A 18 -25.16 13.42 -6.17
N VAL A 19 -25.25 13.16 -4.87
CA VAL A 19 -24.24 13.58 -3.89
C VAL A 19 -22.97 12.76 -4.20
N GLY A 20 -22.10 13.32 -5.05
CA GLY A 20 -20.76 12.78 -5.24
C GLY A 20 -19.98 12.90 -3.94
N LEU A 21 -19.44 11.78 -3.45
CA LEU A 21 -18.38 11.82 -2.45
C LEU A 21 -17.22 12.62 -3.03
N MET A 22 -17.10 13.87 -2.62
CA MET A 22 -15.90 14.65 -2.87
C MET A 22 -14.81 14.09 -1.98
N THR A 23 -13.89 13.33 -2.56
CA THR A 23 -12.60 13.03 -1.94
C THR A 23 -11.88 14.37 -1.78
N THR A 24 -11.87 14.90 -0.57
CA THR A 24 -11.16 16.13 -0.22
C THR A 24 -9.66 15.84 -0.31
N SER A 25 -9.05 16.21 -1.43
CA SER A 25 -7.60 16.22 -1.64
C SER A 25 -6.98 17.34 -0.79
N GLY A 26 -6.73 17.01 0.48
CA GLY A 26 -6.03 17.86 1.43
C GLY A 26 -4.50 17.78 1.32
N SER A 27 -3.84 18.72 2.00
CA SER A 27 -2.42 19.09 2.10
C SER A 27 -1.32 18.10 1.64
N CYS A 28 -1.52 16.81 1.88
CA CYS A 28 -0.49 15.78 1.80
C CYS A 28 -0.26 15.18 0.41
N SER A 29 -1.09 15.42 -0.60
CA SER A 29 -0.75 15.05 -1.98
C SER A 29 0.56 15.72 -2.46
N SER A 30 0.87 16.91 -1.95
CA SER A 30 2.15 17.58 -2.21
C SER A 30 3.34 16.83 -1.57
N MET A 31 3.17 16.28 -0.36
CA MET A 31 4.20 15.48 0.32
C MET A 31 4.38 14.11 -0.33
N GLY A 32 3.29 13.45 -0.77
CA GLY A 32 3.34 12.20 -1.51
C GLY A 32 4.17 12.32 -2.79
N ASN A 33 3.98 13.40 -3.56
CA ASN A 33 4.78 13.68 -4.76
C ASN A 33 6.25 13.98 -4.44
N MET A 34 6.56 14.63 -3.32
CA MET A 34 7.95 14.82 -2.87
C MET A 34 8.60 13.51 -2.41
N MET A 35 7.82 12.53 -1.96
CA MET A 35 8.29 11.21 -1.53
C MET A 35 8.16 10.12 -2.62
N GLY A 36 7.76 10.47 -3.84
CA GLY A 36 7.42 9.51 -4.90
C GLY A 36 8.57 8.58 -5.32
N ALA A 37 9.83 8.98 -5.09
CA ALA A 37 11.00 8.12 -5.30
C ALA A 37 11.42 7.32 -4.05
N GLN A 38 10.86 7.64 -2.88
CA GLN A 38 11.20 7.01 -1.60
C GLN A 38 10.34 5.80 -1.26
N LEU A 39 9.13 5.69 -1.81
CA LEU A 39 8.15 4.65 -1.49
C LEU A 39 7.71 3.90 -2.76
N PRO A 40 7.49 2.58 -2.70
CA PRO A 40 6.91 1.85 -3.82
C PRO A 40 5.43 2.24 -4.02
N PRO A 41 4.86 1.99 -5.21
CA PRO A 41 3.43 2.12 -5.44
C PRO A 41 2.60 1.37 -4.39
N GLY A 42 1.50 1.99 -3.95
CA GLY A 42 0.60 1.39 -2.97
C GLY A 42 -0.35 0.34 -3.54
N ILE A 43 -1.17 -0.20 -2.65
CA ILE A 43 -2.24 -1.17 -2.96
C ILE A 43 -3.61 -0.49 -2.86
N GLU A 44 -4.57 -0.87 -3.69
CA GLU A 44 -5.96 -0.41 -3.52
C GLU A 44 -6.57 -0.99 -2.24
N SER A 45 -7.38 -0.20 -1.52
CA SER A 45 -7.96 -0.62 -0.23
C SER A 45 -8.86 -1.86 -0.35
N ASN A 46 -9.57 -2.03 -1.47
CA ASN A 46 -10.39 -3.21 -1.77
C ASN A 46 -9.57 -4.48 -2.09
N LYS A 47 -8.25 -4.35 -2.32
CA LYS A 47 -7.31 -5.46 -2.56
C LYS A 47 -6.55 -5.87 -1.29
N LEU A 48 -6.74 -5.16 -0.18
CA LEU A 48 -6.19 -5.56 1.10
C LEU A 48 -6.72 -6.96 1.50
N PRO A 49 -5.91 -7.80 2.16
CA PRO A 49 -6.39 -9.02 2.80
C PRO A 49 -7.47 -8.70 3.84
N ASP A 50 -8.63 -9.35 3.80
CA ASP A 50 -9.74 -9.06 4.71
C ASP A 50 -10.11 -7.55 4.75
N PRO A 51 -10.51 -6.97 3.60
CA PRO A 51 -10.64 -5.52 3.44
C PRO A 51 -11.80 -4.92 4.26
N GLN A 52 -12.68 -5.77 4.79
CA GLN A 52 -13.82 -5.36 5.62
C GLN A 52 -13.51 -5.35 7.12
N SER A 53 -12.37 -5.91 7.53
CA SER A 53 -11.91 -5.88 8.91
C SER A 53 -11.67 -4.45 9.41
N SER A 54 -11.79 -4.25 10.72
CA SER A 54 -11.49 -2.97 11.35
C SER A 54 -10.04 -2.54 11.07
N GLY A 55 -9.09 -3.48 11.11
CA GLY A 55 -7.68 -3.19 10.84
C GLY A 55 -7.41 -2.72 9.42
N ALA A 56 -8.02 -3.34 8.41
CA ALA A 56 -7.88 -2.89 7.02
C ALA A 56 -8.47 -1.48 6.80
N LYS A 57 -9.64 -1.21 7.39
CA LYS A 57 -10.31 0.09 7.31
C LYS A 57 -9.49 1.19 7.98
N LEU A 58 -8.98 0.95 9.19
CA LEU A 58 -8.13 1.91 9.91
C LEU A 58 -6.79 2.12 9.18
N LEU A 59 -6.18 1.06 8.63
CA LEU A 59 -4.97 1.19 7.83
C LEU A 59 -5.20 2.12 6.63
N ALA A 60 -6.28 1.89 5.86
CA ALA A 60 -6.64 2.74 4.75
C ALA A 60 -6.90 4.18 5.23
N GLN A 61 -7.69 4.37 6.27
CA GLN A 61 -8.04 5.69 6.80
C GLN A 61 -6.80 6.51 7.18
N TYR A 62 -5.88 5.95 7.95
CA TYR A 62 -4.75 6.72 8.47
C TYR A 62 -3.59 6.84 7.49
N CYS A 63 -3.23 5.75 6.81
CA CYS A 63 -2.01 5.73 6.01
C CYS A 63 -2.15 6.42 4.66
N THR A 64 -3.37 6.51 4.09
CA THR A 64 -3.59 7.24 2.83
C THR A 64 -3.70 8.74 3.00
N GLN A 65 -3.63 9.25 4.23
CA GLN A 65 -3.61 10.70 4.46
C GLN A 65 -2.36 11.33 3.85
N CYS A 66 -1.22 10.61 3.85
CA CYS A 66 0.10 11.17 3.52
C CYS A 66 0.72 10.61 2.23
N HIS A 67 0.50 9.34 1.94
CA HIS A 67 1.13 8.61 0.83
C HIS A 67 0.21 7.48 0.37
N ASP A 68 0.58 6.78 -0.71
CA ASP A 68 -0.20 5.62 -1.15
C ASP A 68 -0.26 4.51 -0.09
N LEU A 69 -1.35 3.75 -0.07
CA LEU A 69 -1.60 2.73 0.95
C LEU A 69 -0.53 1.62 0.91
N PRO A 70 0.22 1.38 2.00
CA PRO A 70 1.20 0.30 2.03
C PRO A 70 0.51 -1.07 2.06
N SER A 71 1.09 -2.04 1.35
CA SER A 71 0.67 -3.44 1.44
C SER A 71 1.15 -4.07 2.77
N PRO A 72 0.28 -4.79 3.51
CA PRO A 72 0.69 -5.54 4.71
C PRO A 72 1.78 -6.58 4.44
N GLY A 73 1.87 -7.10 3.21
CA GLY A 73 2.89 -8.04 2.78
C GLY A 73 4.26 -7.42 2.47
N MET A 74 4.46 -6.11 2.71
CA MET A 74 5.72 -5.42 2.45
C MET A 74 6.80 -5.70 3.50
N HIS A 75 6.39 -5.92 4.75
CA HIS A 75 7.29 -6.17 5.87
C HIS A 75 6.88 -7.43 6.63
N SER A 76 7.84 -8.01 7.37
CA SER A 76 7.56 -9.09 8.30
C SER A 76 6.83 -8.59 9.55
N ALA A 77 6.19 -9.50 10.28
CA ALA A 77 5.47 -9.19 11.52
C ALA A 77 6.39 -8.54 12.57
N GLN A 78 7.68 -8.91 12.58
CA GLN A 78 8.68 -8.35 13.48
C GLN A 78 9.15 -6.95 13.05
N ALA A 79 9.07 -6.62 11.76
CA ALA A 79 9.49 -5.32 11.24
C ALA A 79 8.39 -4.25 11.33
N TRP A 80 7.11 -4.64 11.26
CA TRP A 80 5.97 -3.72 11.32
C TRP A 80 5.95 -2.79 12.55
N PRO A 81 6.27 -3.23 13.79
CA PRO A 81 6.35 -2.36 14.96
C PRO A 81 7.15 -1.06 14.74
N SER A 82 8.36 -1.17 14.20
CA SER A 82 9.23 -0.01 13.96
C SER A 82 8.68 0.95 12.89
N VAL A 83 8.04 0.40 11.85
CA VAL A 83 7.45 1.19 10.76
C VAL A 83 6.24 1.97 11.26
N VAL A 84 5.31 1.30 11.94
CA VAL A 84 4.08 1.91 12.45
C VAL A 84 4.39 2.94 13.53
N GLU A 85 5.32 2.66 14.45
CA GLU A 85 5.70 3.61 15.50
C GLU A 85 6.22 4.92 14.91
N ARG A 86 7.12 4.84 13.91
CA ARG A 86 7.63 6.03 13.20
C ARG A 86 6.51 6.82 12.52
N MET A 87 5.53 6.14 11.92
CA MET A 87 4.40 6.81 11.27
C MET A 87 3.43 7.41 12.28
N ASN A 88 3.13 6.71 13.36
CA ASN A 88 2.30 7.19 14.45
C ASN A 88 2.91 8.45 15.07
N GLN A 89 4.18 8.44 15.46
CA GLN A 89 4.85 9.64 16.00
C GLN A 89 4.74 10.85 15.07
N ARG A 90 4.88 10.62 13.75
CA ARG A 90 4.73 11.66 12.75
C ARG A 90 3.29 12.16 12.65
N MET A 91 2.30 11.27 12.65
CA MET A 91 0.88 11.64 12.67
C MET A 91 0.53 12.43 13.94
N GLN A 92 0.95 11.96 15.11
CA GLN A 92 0.73 12.65 16.39
C GLN A 92 1.33 14.06 16.39
N MET A 93 2.57 14.22 15.89
CA MET A 93 3.22 15.53 15.77
C MET A 93 2.50 16.49 14.83
N MET A 94 1.88 15.98 13.76
CA MET A 94 1.16 16.79 12.77
C MET A 94 -0.32 16.99 13.14
N SER A 95 -0.86 16.14 14.02
CA SER A 95 -2.24 16.21 14.49
C SER A 95 -2.49 17.49 15.28
N GLY A 96 -3.67 18.08 15.10
CA GLY A 96 -4.08 19.32 15.77
C GLY A 96 -3.27 20.57 15.42
N ARG A 97 -2.18 20.46 14.66
CA ARG A 97 -1.40 21.60 14.17
C ARG A 97 -1.97 22.08 12.85
N ASN A 98 -2.86 23.06 12.94
CA ASN A 98 -3.23 23.88 11.79
C ASN A 98 -2.05 24.82 11.48
N MET A 99 -0.98 24.29 10.87
CA MET A 99 0.23 25.04 10.47
C MET A 99 -0.23 26.21 9.59
N MET A 100 -0.42 27.38 10.22
CA MET A 100 -0.86 28.63 9.60
C MET A 100 -2.16 28.55 8.78
N GLY A 101 -3.08 27.64 9.08
CA GLY A 101 -4.37 27.56 8.37
C GLY A 101 -4.30 26.97 6.95
N MET A 102 -3.15 26.47 6.52
CA MET A 102 -2.88 26.10 5.12
C MET A 102 -2.91 24.57 4.85
N MET A 103 -2.98 23.74 5.90
CA MET A 103 -2.96 22.28 5.79
C MET A 103 -4.23 21.70 6.42
N HIS A 104 -4.90 20.75 5.74
CA HIS A 104 -5.92 19.93 6.38
C HIS A 104 -5.30 19.21 7.59
N ALA A 105 -6.03 19.19 8.71
CA ALA A 105 -5.55 18.52 9.91
C ALA A 105 -5.32 17.02 9.60
N ILE A 106 -4.18 16.50 10.03
CA ILE A 106 -3.89 15.06 9.95
C ILE A 106 -4.51 14.38 11.16
N ASP A 107 -5.30 13.35 10.92
CA ASP A 107 -5.84 12.50 11.96
C ASP A 107 -4.76 11.55 12.47
N ALA A 108 -4.70 11.38 13.79
CA ALA A 108 -3.84 10.40 14.44
C ALA A 108 -4.69 9.34 15.15
N PRO A 109 -4.29 8.05 15.11
CA PRO A 109 -5.03 6.98 15.76
C PRO A 109 -5.02 7.12 17.28
N THR A 110 -6.11 6.71 17.92
CA THR A 110 -6.09 6.39 19.35
C THR A 110 -5.22 5.15 19.61
N GLU A 111 -4.83 4.91 20.87
CA GLU A 111 -4.04 3.73 21.26
C GLU A 111 -4.71 2.41 20.81
N ARG A 112 -6.02 2.28 21.03
CA ARG A 112 -6.80 1.09 20.62
C ARG A 112 -6.86 0.91 19.11
N GLU A 113 -6.98 1.99 18.34
CA GLU A 113 -6.98 1.92 16.88
C GLU A 113 -5.59 1.54 16.36
N LEU A 114 -4.53 2.08 16.97
CA LEU A 114 -3.15 1.74 16.64
C LEU A 114 -2.85 0.26 16.90
N GLU A 115 -3.29 -0.27 18.04
CA GLU A 115 -3.22 -1.71 18.34
C GLU A 115 -3.95 -2.54 17.30
N THR A 116 -5.14 -2.09 16.86
CA THR A 116 -5.92 -2.79 15.82
C THR A 116 -5.21 -2.81 14.48
N VAL A 117 -4.60 -1.69 14.07
CA VAL A 117 -3.78 -1.60 12.85
C VAL A 117 -2.54 -2.48 12.96
N MET A 118 -1.84 -2.45 14.10
CA MET A 118 -0.66 -3.28 14.35
C MET A 118 -0.98 -4.77 14.23
N ALA A 119 -2.01 -5.23 14.93
CA ALA A 119 -2.42 -6.63 14.91
C ALA A 119 -2.79 -7.10 13.50
N TYR A 120 -3.46 -6.23 12.73
CA TYR A 120 -3.79 -6.50 11.34
C TYR A 120 -2.55 -6.61 10.45
N LEU A 121 -1.61 -5.66 10.53
CA LEU A 121 -0.37 -5.68 9.75
C LEU A 121 0.48 -6.92 10.08
N GLN A 122 0.60 -7.27 11.36
CA GLN A 122 1.35 -8.45 11.78
C GLN A 122 0.70 -9.76 11.32
N LYS A 123 -0.63 -9.84 11.36
CA LYS A 123 -1.37 -11.02 10.87
C LYS A 123 -1.22 -11.21 9.37
N GLN A 124 -1.22 -10.13 8.60
CA GLN A 124 -1.15 -10.14 7.13
C GLN A 124 0.28 -9.92 6.60
N ALA A 125 1.28 -10.05 7.47
CA ALA A 125 2.67 -9.74 7.17
C ALA A 125 3.31 -10.72 6.18
N GLN A 126 4.42 -10.27 5.57
CA GLN A 126 5.33 -11.16 4.86
C GLN A 126 5.90 -12.22 5.80
N LYS A 127 6.04 -13.45 5.31
CA LYS A 127 6.77 -14.52 5.98
C LYS A 127 8.22 -14.47 5.48
N PRO A 128 9.18 -14.10 6.34
CA PRO A 128 10.59 -14.17 5.97
C PRO A 128 11.01 -15.63 5.79
N ILE A 129 11.96 -15.87 4.89
CA ILE A 129 12.54 -17.19 4.69
C ILE A 129 13.24 -17.71 5.94
N ASP A 130 13.06 -18.99 6.24
CA ASP A 130 13.95 -19.72 7.13
C ASP A 130 15.12 -20.26 6.32
N ARG A 131 16.25 -19.54 6.35
CA ARG A 131 17.45 -19.87 5.55
C ARG A 131 17.95 -21.30 5.77
N SER A 132 17.69 -21.89 6.93
CA SER A 132 18.12 -23.27 7.23
C SER A 132 17.38 -24.33 6.41
N GLN A 133 16.24 -23.98 5.82
CA GLN A 133 15.42 -24.90 5.01
C GLN A 133 15.81 -24.92 3.52
N TYR A 134 16.81 -24.14 3.10
CA TYR A 134 17.19 -23.96 1.70
C TYR A 134 18.69 -24.23 1.50
N GLU A 135 19.04 -25.49 1.28
CA GLU A 135 20.44 -25.92 1.11
C GLU A 135 21.11 -25.27 -0.10
N ASP A 136 20.34 -24.96 -1.15
CA ASP A 136 20.81 -24.33 -2.38
C ASP A 136 20.78 -22.79 -2.34
N LEU A 137 20.49 -22.18 -1.19
CA LEU A 137 20.55 -20.72 -1.03
C LEU A 137 21.97 -20.17 -1.26
N ASN A 138 22.99 -20.99 -1.04
CA ASN A 138 24.40 -20.64 -1.31
C ASN A 138 24.82 -20.87 -2.78
N SER A 139 23.95 -21.41 -3.64
CA SER A 139 24.21 -21.49 -5.08
C SER A 139 24.23 -20.10 -5.74
N MET A 140 24.69 -20.00 -6.99
CA MET A 140 24.64 -18.72 -7.72
C MET A 140 23.21 -18.16 -7.81
N ALA A 141 22.23 -19.00 -8.14
CA ALA A 141 20.82 -18.59 -8.22
C ALA A 141 20.27 -18.15 -6.85
N GLY A 142 20.58 -18.91 -5.80
CA GLY A 142 20.19 -18.59 -4.42
C GLY A 142 20.78 -17.27 -3.92
N GLN A 143 22.06 -17.01 -4.21
CA GLN A 143 22.72 -15.75 -3.85
C GLN A 143 22.17 -14.56 -4.64
N SER A 144 21.85 -14.75 -5.94
CA SER A 144 21.19 -13.73 -6.75
C SER A 144 19.82 -13.37 -6.20
N PHE A 145 19.04 -14.38 -5.79
CA PHE A 145 17.76 -14.20 -5.12
C PHE A 145 17.93 -13.45 -3.79
N ASP A 146 18.82 -13.91 -2.90
CA ASP A 146 19.07 -13.30 -1.60
C ASP A 146 19.42 -11.81 -1.75
N LYS A 147 20.49 -11.53 -2.50
CA LYS A 147 21.03 -10.18 -2.69
C LYS A 147 19.99 -9.22 -3.30
N THR A 148 19.21 -9.70 -4.25
CA THR A 148 18.23 -8.87 -4.97
C THR A 148 17.00 -8.62 -4.11
N CYS A 149 16.40 -9.68 -3.57
CA CYS A 149 15.12 -9.61 -2.88
C CYS A 149 15.24 -9.12 -1.43
N SER A 150 16.43 -9.16 -0.82
CA SER A 150 16.69 -8.59 0.51
C SER A 150 17.14 -7.12 0.48
N GLN A 151 17.14 -6.46 -0.68
CA GLN A 151 17.66 -5.09 -0.82
C GLN A 151 16.85 -4.05 -0.03
N CYS A 152 15.55 -4.29 0.15
CA CYS A 152 14.62 -3.30 0.74
C CYS A 152 13.92 -3.78 2.00
N HIS A 153 13.61 -5.06 2.11
CA HIS A 153 12.91 -5.67 3.25
C HIS A 153 13.47 -7.07 3.50
N ALA A 154 12.88 -7.81 4.45
CA ALA A 154 13.26 -9.19 4.69
C ALA A 154 13.15 -10.02 3.40
N LEU A 155 14.00 -11.05 3.29
CA LEU A 155 13.97 -11.99 2.17
C LEU A 155 12.70 -12.84 2.27
N PRO A 156 11.78 -12.81 1.27
CA PRO A 156 10.52 -13.54 1.36
C PRO A 156 10.74 -15.06 1.29
N ASP A 157 9.90 -15.82 1.98
CA ASP A 157 9.89 -17.28 1.84
C ASP A 157 9.30 -17.68 0.47
N PRO A 158 10.02 -18.46 -0.38
CA PRO A 158 9.51 -18.96 -1.66
C PRO A 158 8.14 -19.67 -1.58
N LYS A 159 7.78 -20.28 -0.45
CA LYS A 159 6.50 -20.97 -0.24
C LYS A 159 5.31 -20.02 -0.03
N GLN A 160 5.55 -18.71 0.04
CA GLN A 160 4.46 -17.72 0.16
C GLN A 160 3.61 -17.56 -1.10
N HIS A 161 4.10 -18.02 -2.25
CA HIS A 161 3.40 -17.95 -3.54
C HIS A 161 3.46 -19.29 -4.27
N THR A 162 2.52 -19.52 -5.19
CA THR A 162 2.59 -20.66 -6.13
C THR A 162 3.60 -20.38 -7.24
N ILE A 163 3.92 -21.42 -8.01
CA ILE A 163 4.77 -21.34 -9.20
C ILE A 163 4.28 -20.25 -10.18
N GLU A 164 2.97 -20.18 -10.40
CA GLU A 164 2.34 -19.23 -11.34
C GLU A 164 2.30 -17.80 -10.79
N GLU A 165 2.14 -17.65 -9.47
CA GLU A 165 2.08 -16.35 -8.80
C GLU A 165 3.43 -15.62 -8.81
N TRP A 166 4.54 -16.35 -8.78
CA TRP A 166 5.88 -15.76 -8.66
C TRP A 166 6.26 -14.84 -9.82
N SER A 167 5.83 -15.14 -11.05
CA SER A 167 6.09 -14.27 -12.21
C SER A 167 5.53 -12.86 -11.98
N ALA A 168 4.29 -12.75 -11.52
CA ALA A 168 3.67 -11.46 -11.23
C ALA A 168 4.37 -10.72 -10.08
N VAL A 169 4.82 -11.45 -9.05
CA VAL A 169 5.55 -10.86 -7.91
C VAL A 169 6.90 -10.29 -8.36
N VAL A 170 7.68 -11.06 -9.13
CA VAL A 170 9.00 -10.63 -9.63
C VAL A 170 8.85 -9.42 -10.55
N GLN A 171 7.88 -9.42 -11.48
CA GLN A 171 7.63 -8.27 -12.36
C GLN A 171 7.25 -7.01 -11.57
N ARG A 172 6.39 -7.16 -10.55
CA ARG A 172 6.03 -6.04 -9.66
C ARG A 172 7.26 -5.50 -8.94
N MET A 173 8.11 -6.36 -8.37
CA MET A 173 9.33 -5.91 -7.66
C MET A 173 10.32 -5.25 -8.60
N LYS A 174 10.54 -5.79 -9.80
CA LYS A 174 11.36 -5.18 -10.83
C LYS A 174 10.88 -3.77 -11.20
N GLN A 175 9.57 -3.58 -11.35
CA GLN A 175 9.01 -2.26 -11.61
C GLN A 175 9.18 -1.32 -10.42
N ASN A 176 8.94 -1.79 -9.19
CA ASN A 176 9.13 -0.99 -7.98
C ASN A 176 10.60 -0.56 -7.83
N MET A 177 11.55 -1.44 -8.11
CA MET A 177 12.98 -1.13 -8.09
C MET A 177 13.32 0.00 -9.08
N ARG A 178 12.76 -0.02 -10.30
CA ARG A 178 12.93 1.07 -11.28
C ARG A 178 12.39 2.40 -10.76
N LEU A 179 11.16 2.39 -10.26
CA LEU A 179 10.49 3.61 -9.75
C LEU A 179 11.22 4.21 -8.54
N MET A 180 11.82 3.36 -7.71
CA MET A 180 12.58 3.78 -6.52
C MET A 180 14.07 4.04 -6.80
N GLY A 181 14.50 4.04 -8.06
CA GLY A 181 15.90 4.26 -8.46
C GLY A 181 16.87 3.23 -7.89
N LYS A 182 16.40 2.01 -7.62
CA LYS A 182 17.23 0.89 -7.16
C LYS A 182 17.94 0.20 -8.31
N SER A 183 19.03 -0.49 -8.01
CA SER A 183 19.74 -1.34 -8.98
C SER A 183 18.82 -2.49 -9.38
N VAL A 184 18.53 -2.60 -10.69
CA VAL A 184 17.71 -3.66 -11.29
C VAL A 184 18.65 -4.65 -11.99
N PRO A 185 18.58 -5.96 -11.67
CA PRO A 185 19.36 -6.97 -12.38
C PRO A 185 19.00 -7.05 -13.88
N ASP A 186 19.92 -7.61 -14.67
CA ASP A 186 19.63 -7.94 -16.07
C ASP A 186 18.60 -9.08 -16.19
N GLU A 187 18.12 -9.31 -17.42
CA GLU A 187 17.04 -10.28 -17.65
C GLU A 187 17.46 -11.71 -17.31
N GLU A 188 18.70 -12.10 -17.59
CA GLU A 188 19.22 -13.44 -17.25
C GLU A 188 19.22 -13.65 -15.72
N THR A 189 19.64 -12.66 -14.95
CA THR A 189 19.58 -12.73 -13.49
C THR A 189 18.13 -12.77 -12.99
N ILE A 190 17.22 -12.01 -13.58
CA ILE A 190 15.79 -12.02 -13.23
C ILE A 190 15.17 -13.40 -13.51
N GLU A 191 15.48 -14.02 -14.64
CA GLU A 191 15.02 -15.37 -14.99
C GLU A 191 15.56 -16.40 -13.98
N SER A 192 16.85 -16.34 -13.65
CA SER A 192 17.45 -17.24 -12.64
C SER A 192 16.80 -17.10 -11.26
N ILE A 193 16.45 -15.87 -10.84
CA ILE A 193 15.73 -15.63 -9.59
C ILE A 193 14.31 -16.19 -9.65
N LEU A 194 13.60 -16.01 -10.77
CA LEU A 194 12.25 -16.53 -10.94
C LEU A 194 12.26 -18.07 -10.89
N GLU A 195 13.20 -18.73 -11.56
CA GLU A 195 13.36 -20.18 -11.51
C GLU A 195 13.63 -20.68 -10.09
N TYR A 196 14.50 -19.99 -9.33
CA TYR A 196 14.76 -20.32 -7.94
C TYR A 196 13.49 -20.24 -7.09
N LEU A 197 12.73 -19.15 -7.23
CA LEU A 197 11.47 -18.94 -6.51
C LEU A 197 10.42 -20.00 -6.88
N GLN A 198 10.27 -20.33 -8.16
CA GLN A 198 9.33 -21.33 -8.65
C GLN A 198 9.70 -22.75 -8.21
N LYS A 199 10.99 -23.10 -8.22
CA LYS A 199 11.49 -24.40 -7.72
C LYS A 199 11.08 -24.65 -6.26
N HIS A 200 11.03 -23.58 -5.47
CA HIS A 200 10.80 -23.62 -4.03
C HIS A 200 9.40 -23.16 -3.60
N ALA A 201 8.50 -22.97 -4.56
CA ALA A 201 7.12 -22.57 -4.33
C ALA A 201 6.32 -23.64 -3.57
N ARG A 202 5.17 -23.25 -3.01
CA ARG A 202 4.25 -24.19 -2.34
C ARG A 202 3.46 -25.07 -3.32
#